data_AF-A0A1C7MER9-F1
#
_entry.id   AF-A0A1C7MER9-F1
#
_cell.length_a   1.000
_cell.length_b   1.000
_cell.length_c   1.000
_cell.angle_alpha   90.00
_cell.angle_beta   90.00
_cell.angle_gamma   90.00
#
_symmetry.space_group_name_H-M   'P 1'
#
loop_
_entity.id
_entity.type
_entity.pdbx_description
1 polymer ?
#
loop_
_entity_poly.entity_id
_entity_poly.type
_entity_poly.pdbx_seq_one_letter_code
_entity_poly.pdbx_strand_id
1 'polypeptide(L)'
;MATLATTTFLDHLKSIYPARGSLTSEAVLANPWFLVAAVAFSSSNIPEAIPVVFDYALNDLKQAQSHDLTSETAFQERLGLARKLREALLQSGLLSGMPRVISSLIELNKVMPEELREKAVLRNTKKNMAELSAKSVRQRLPRSRLVVQHYWLRSHLRWHFLALAG
;
A
#
# COMPACT_ATOMS: atom_id res chain seq x y z
N MET A 1 29.77 -6.76 -0.06
CA MET A 1 28.82 -5.73 -0.56
C MET A 1 27.87 -5.43 0.59
N ALA A 2 27.63 -4.16 0.92
CA ALA A 2 26.91 -3.78 2.13
C ALA A 2 25.50 -4.36 2.12
N THR A 3 25.19 -5.26 3.05
CA THR A 3 23.87 -5.84 3.28
C THR A 3 22.96 -4.78 3.91
N LEU A 4 22.57 -3.77 3.13
CA LEU A 4 21.81 -2.62 3.61
C LEU A 4 20.40 -3.01 4.08
N ALA A 5 19.79 -4.03 3.47
CA ALA A 5 18.51 -4.60 3.90
C ALA A 5 18.71 -5.66 5.01
N THR A 6 19.34 -5.29 6.12
CA THR A 6 19.41 -6.19 7.29
C THR A 6 18.04 -6.25 7.98
N THR A 7 17.67 -7.39 8.56
CA THR A 7 16.40 -7.56 9.29
C THR A 7 16.22 -6.52 10.39
N THR A 8 17.28 -6.19 11.14
CA THR A 8 17.27 -5.16 12.18
C THR A 8 16.89 -3.77 11.66
N PHE A 9 17.33 -3.43 10.45
CA PHE A 9 16.97 -2.18 9.80
C PHE A 9 15.50 -2.19 9.36
N LEU A 10 15.02 -3.32 8.83
CA LEU A 10 13.61 -3.47 8.44
C LEU A 10 12.68 -3.45 9.66
N ASP A 11 13.06 -4.09 10.77
CA ASP A 11 12.36 -4.04 12.05
C ASP A 11 12.24 -2.58 12.53
N HIS A 12 13.36 -1.85 12.51
CA HIS A 12 13.39 -0.44 12.88
C HIS A 12 12.52 0.41 11.96
N LEU A 13 12.63 0.23 10.64
CA LEU A 13 11.82 0.95 9.65
C LEU A 13 10.33 0.68 9.88
N LYS A 14 9.94 -0.58 10.06
CA LYS A 14 8.56 -0.99 10.38
C LYS A 14 8.04 -0.34 11.66
N SER A 15 8.88 -0.18 12.68
CA SER A 15 8.49 0.45 13.95
C SER A 15 8.10 1.93 13.83
N ILE A 16 8.63 2.64 12.82
CA ILE A 16 8.32 4.05 12.56
C ILE A 16 6.90 4.22 11.96
N TYR A 17 6.36 3.19 11.31
CA TYR A 17 5.04 3.24 10.72
C TYR A 17 3.98 2.76 11.71
N PRO A 18 2.93 3.57 11.98
CA PRO A 18 1.91 3.20 12.96
C PRO A 18 1.11 1.99 12.47
N ALA A 19 1.25 0.86 13.14
CA ALA A 19 0.38 -0.30 12.95
C ALA A 19 -0.98 0.00 13.59
N ARG A 20 -1.97 0.36 12.76
CA ARG A 20 -3.35 0.60 13.23
C ARG A 20 -4.01 -0.74 13.60
N GLY A 21 -3.80 -1.19 14.83
CA GLY A 21 -4.63 -2.19 15.54
C GLY A 21 -4.66 -3.61 14.95
N SER A 22 -4.32 -4.58 15.79
CA SER A 22 -4.35 -6.05 15.56
C SER A 22 -3.37 -6.57 14.49
N LEU A 23 -2.71 -7.70 14.80
CA LEU A 23 -1.81 -8.44 13.91
C LEU A 23 -2.62 -9.17 12.81
N THR A 24 -3.44 -8.43 12.05
CA THR A 24 -4.23 -8.98 10.96
C THR A 24 -3.47 -8.87 9.64
N SER A 25 -3.70 -9.81 8.72
CA SER A 25 -3.16 -9.75 7.36
C SER A 25 -3.49 -8.42 6.65
N GLU A 26 -4.68 -7.86 6.90
CA GLU A 26 -5.10 -6.58 6.35
C GLU A 26 -4.25 -5.41 6.86
N ALA A 27 -3.92 -5.40 8.15
CA ALA A 27 -3.05 -4.38 8.74
C ALA A 27 -1.64 -4.41 8.15
N VAL A 28 -1.09 -5.61 7.88
CA VAL A 28 0.20 -5.78 7.21
C VAL A 28 0.16 -5.20 5.79
N LEU A 29 -0.90 -5.52 5.02
CA LEU A 29 -1.08 -5.02 3.65
C LEU A 29 -1.39 -3.52 3.58
N ALA A 30 -1.95 -2.94 4.63
CA ALA A 30 -2.26 -1.51 4.72
C ALA A 30 -1.05 -0.67 5.16
N ASN A 31 -0.07 -1.28 5.82
CA ASN A 31 1.10 -0.56 6.30
C ASN A 31 2.06 -0.25 5.13
N PRO A 32 2.36 1.03 4.84
CA PRO A 32 3.13 1.41 3.65
C PRO A 32 4.64 1.17 3.77
N TRP A 33 5.15 0.69 4.91
CA TRP A 33 6.59 0.56 5.19
C TRP A 33 7.37 -0.15 4.06
N PHE A 34 6.84 -1.27 3.57
CA PHE A 34 7.51 -2.10 2.55
C PHE A 34 7.53 -1.43 1.18
N LEU A 35 6.50 -0.63 0.86
CA LEU A 35 6.45 0.15 -0.38
C LEU A 35 7.49 1.26 -0.36
N VAL A 36 7.58 1.99 0.76
CA VAL A 36 8.54 3.07 0.91
C VAL A 36 9.97 2.53 0.88
N ALA A 37 10.24 1.43 1.57
CA ALA A 37 11.54 0.77 1.55
C ALA A 37 11.94 0.35 0.13
N ALA A 38 11.08 -0.35 -0.60
CA ALA A 38 11.36 -0.80 -1.96
C ALA A 38 11.57 0.35 -2.95
N VAL A 39 10.75 1.42 -2.86
CA VAL A 39 10.91 2.62 -3.69
C VAL A 39 12.21 3.36 -3.36
N ALA A 40 12.59 3.44 -2.09
CA ALA A 40 13.85 4.06 -1.67
C ALA A 40 15.05 3.26 -2.21
N PHE A 41 15.07 1.93 -2.05
CA PHE A 41 16.14 1.08 -2.58
C PHE A 41 16.25 1.12 -4.10
N SER A 42 15.11 1.10 -4.81
CA SER A 42 15.05 1.31 -6.25
C SER A 42 15.65 2.67 -6.65
N SER A 43 15.24 3.74 -5.96
CA SER A 43 15.73 5.10 -6.22
C SER A 43 17.22 5.24 -5.92
N SER A 44 17.74 4.52 -4.93
CA SER A 44 19.16 4.48 -4.56
C SER A 44 19.99 3.55 -5.44
N ASN A 45 19.41 2.93 -6.48
CA ASN A 45 20.09 1.99 -7.37
C ASN A 45 20.65 0.76 -6.63
N ILE A 46 19.88 0.22 -5.69
CA ILE A 46 20.18 -0.99 -4.92
C ILE A 46 19.05 -2.01 -5.17
N PRO A 47 18.94 -2.57 -6.39
CA PRO A 47 17.85 -3.48 -6.73
C PRO A 47 17.91 -4.81 -5.94
N GLU A 48 19.08 -5.20 -5.44
CA GLU A 48 19.32 -6.43 -4.69
C GLU A 48 18.64 -6.43 -3.31
N ALA A 49 18.33 -5.24 -2.77
CA ALA A 49 17.62 -5.10 -1.49
C ALA A 49 16.12 -5.37 -1.60
N ILE A 50 15.54 -5.26 -2.80
CA ILE A 50 14.09 -5.37 -3.03
C ILE A 50 13.57 -6.79 -2.76
N PRO A 51 14.24 -7.86 -3.24
CA PRO A 51 13.90 -9.23 -2.85
C PRO A 51 13.82 -9.44 -1.34
N VAL A 52 14.79 -8.88 -0.59
CA VAL A 52 14.87 -9.02 0.87
C VAL A 52 13.68 -8.35 1.56
N VAL A 53 13.30 -7.15 1.10
CA VAL A 53 12.11 -6.44 1.60
C VAL A 53 10.83 -7.23 1.29
N PHE A 54 10.72 -7.79 0.09
CA PHE A 54 9.57 -8.60 -0.32
C PHE A 54 9.43 -9.86 0.54
N ASP A 55 10.52 -10.61 0.73
CA ASP A 55 10.52 -11.82 1.54
C ASP A 55 10.21 -11.53 3.01
N TYR A 56 10.76 -10.46 3.57
CA TYR A 56 10.45 -10.03 4.92
C TYR A 56 8.96 -9.70 5.06
N ALA A 57 8.39 -8.92 4.12
CA ALA A 57 6.97 -8.56 4.14
C ALA A 57 6.05 -9.78 3.91
N LEU A 58 6.47 -10.74 3.09
CA LEU A 58 5.75 -12.01 2.92
C LEU A 58 5.76 -12.85 4.20
N ASN A 59 6.88 -12.89 4.92
CA ASN A 59 6.97 -13.64 6.18
C ASN A 59 6.10 -13.00 7.27
N ASP A 60 6.07 -11.67 7.36
CA ASP A 60 5.12 -10.94 8.21
C ASP A 60 3.67 -11.30 7.90
N LEU A 61 3.32 -11.35 6.62
CA LEU A 61 1.97 -11.69 6.17
C LEU A 61 1.62 -13.14 6.53
N LYS A 62 2.54 -14.09 6.35
CA LYS A 62 2.36 -15.50 6.77
C LYS A 62 2.19 -15.64 8.28
N GLN A 63 2.87 -14.82 9.09
CA GLN A 63 2.72 -14.81 10.54
C GLN A 63 1.39 -14.20 10.99
N ALA A 64 0.90 -13.17 10.30
CA ALA A 64 -0.38 -12.53 10.56
C ALA A 64 -1.59 -13.37 10.09
N GLN A 65 -1.37 -14.31 9.16
CA GLN A 65 -2.35 -15.33 8.78
C GLN A 65 -2.49 -16.32 9.94
N SER A 66 -3.47 -16.09 10.82
CA SER A 66 -3.92 -17.11 11.76
C SER A 66 -4.40 -18.34 10.99
N HIS A 67 -4.22 -19.52 11.58
CA HIS A 67 -4.43 -20.86 10.99
C HIS A 67 -5.86 -21.15 10.46
N ASP A 68 -6.74 -20.15 10.46
CA ASP A 68 -8.19 -20.22 10.26
C ASP A 68 -8.65 -19.63 8.89
N LEU A 69 -7.70 -19.15 8.07
CA LEU A 69 -7.99 -18.63 6.73
C LEU A 69 -7.94 -19.74 5.67
N THR A 70 -8.95 -19.77 4.80
CA THR A 70 -9.00 -20.63 3.61
C THR A 70 -7.73 -20.43 2.75
N SER A 71 -7.16 -21.51 2.22
CA SER A 71 -5.96 -21.46 1.36
C SER A 71 -6.07 -20.45 0.21
N GLU A 72 -7.28 -20.22 -0.31
CA GLU A 72 -7.53 -19.26 -1.39
C GLU A 72 -7.39 -17.80 -0.95
N THR A 73 -7.92 -17.42 0.22
CA THR A 73 -7.84 -16.02 0.69
C THR A 73 -6.41 -15.66 1.03
N ALA A 74 -5.67 -16.60 1.65
CA ALA A 74 -4.26 -16.43 1.96
C ALA A 74 -3.41 -16.23 0.69
N PHE A 75 -3.76 -16.91 -0.40
CA PHE A 75 -3.12 -16.74 -1.70
C PHE A 75 -3.41 -15.37 -2.31
N GLN A 76 -4.67 -14.92 -2.28
CA GLN A 76 -5.06 -13.59 -2.79
C GLN A 76 -4.35 -12.44 -2.06
N GLU A 77 -4.10 -12.58 -0.76
CA GLU A 77 -3.35 -11.60 0.03
C GLU A 77 -1.88 -11.51 -0.38
N ARG A 78 -1.21 -12.64 -0.56
CA ARG A 78 0.18 -12.71 -1.05
C ARG A 78 0.30 -12.13 -2.46
N LEU A 79 -0.67 -12.44 -3.32
CA LEU A 79 -0.78 -11.87 -4.64
C LEU A 79 -0.96 -10.36 -4.55
N GLY A 80 -1.86 -9.89 -3.68
CA GLY A 80 -2.10 -8.47 -3.41
C GLY A 80 -0.84 -7.72 -2.97
N LEU A 81 -0.02 -8.31 -2.10
CA LEU A 81 1.29 -7.75 -1.71
C LEU A 81 2.20 -7.58 -2.92
N ALA A 82 2.36 -8.65 -3.72
CA ALA A 82 3.19 -8.62 -4.92
C ALA A 82 2.71 -7.56 -5.94
N ARG A 83 1.40 -7.43 -6.13
CA ARG A 83 0.80 -6.40 -7.00
C ARG A 83 1.14 -4.99 -6.52
N LYS A 84 0.93 -4.72 -5.23
CA LYS A 84 1.19 -3.40 -4.64
C LYS A 84 2.65 -3.00 -4.74
N LEU A 85 3.56 -3.95 -4.51
CA LEU A 85 5.00 -3.71 -4.62
C LEU A 85 5.40 -3.38 -6.06
N ARG A 86 4.94 -4.17 -7.04
CA ARG A 86 5.19 -3.91 -8.47
C ARG A 86 4.64 -2.56 -8.91
N GLU A 87 3.40 -2.24 -8.51
CA GLU A 87 2.77 -0.97 -8.84
C GLU A 87 3.54 0.22 -8.26
N ALA A 88 3.96 0.13 -6.99
CA ALA A 88 4.74 1.20 -6.36
C ALA A 88 6.11 1.41 -7.06
N LEU A 89 6.79 0.32 -7.44
CA LEU A 89 8.03 0.39 -8.21
C LEU A 89 7.79 1.04 -9.58
N LEU A 90 6.76 0.62 -10.31
CA LEU A 90 6.40 1.21 -11.61
C LEU A 90 6.08 2.71 -11.48
N GLN A 91 5.31 3.11 -10.47
CA GLN A 91 4.99 4.50 -10.20
C GLN A 91 6.24 5.33 -9.85
N SER A 92 7.20 4.75 -9.13
CA SER A 92 8.47 5.41 -8.79
C SER A 92 9.34 5.72 -10.02
N GLY A 93 9.10 5.05 -11.15
CA GLY A 93 9.81 5.28 -12.41
C GLY A 93 9.59 6.68 -12.99
N LEU A 94 8.48 7.33 -12.63
CA LEU A 94 8.19 8.71 -13.01
C LEU A 94 9.15 9.72 -12.36
N LEU A 95 9.73 9.39 -11.20
CA LEU A 95 10.61 10.28 -10.44
C LEU A 95 12.08 9.85 -10.52
N SER A 96 12.36 8.54 -10.39
CA SER A 96 13.72 7.98 -10.33
C SER A 96 14.26 7.53 -11.70
N GLY A 97 13.40 7.51 -12.72
CA GLY A 97 13.70 7.02 -14.06
C GLY A 97 13.43 5.53 -14.22
N MET A 98 12.90 5.16 -15.38
CA MET A 98 12.56 3.77 -15.71
C MET A 98 13.74 2.79 -15.65
N PRO A 99 15.00 3.13 -16.03
CA PRO A 99 16.11 2.16 -16.01
C PRO A 99 16.36 1.53 -14.64
N ARG A 100 16.29 2.31 -13.55
CA ARG A 100 16.49 1.81 -12.17
C ARG A 100 15.35 0.88 -11.75
N VAL A 101 14.13 1.24 -12.14
CA VAL A 101 12.93 0.44 -11.88
C VAL A 101 12.98 -0.88 -12.64
N ILE A 102 13.49 -0.90 -13.88
CA ILE A 102 13.63 -2.15 -14.65
C ILE A 102 14.55 -3.13 -13.91
N SER A 103 15.75 -2.69 -13.50
CA SER A 103 16.68 -3.53 -12.74
C SER A 103 16.05 -4.05 -11.44
N SER A 104 15.32 -3.17 -10.74
CA SER A 104 14.58 -3.51 -9.53
C SER A 104 13.50 -4.57 -9.74
N LEU A 105 12.73 -4.46 -10.83
CA LEU A 105 11.69 -5.43 -11.19
C LEU A 105 12.28 -6.77 -11.64
N ILE A 106 13.45 -6.76 -12.29
CA ILE A 106 14.17 -7.98 -12.67
C ILE A 106 14.55 -8.75 -11.40
N GLU A 107 15.16 -8.09 -10.40
CA GLU A 107 15.52 -8.76 -9.13
C GLU A 107 14.28 -9.26 -8.38
N LEU A 108 13.22 -8.46 -8.30
CA LEU A 108 11.96 -8.89 -7.70
C LEU A 108 11.36 -10.12 -8.39
N ASN A 109 11.44 -10.20 -9.73
CA ASN A 109 10.90 -11.32 -10.48
C ASN A 109 11.68 -12.64 -10.24
N LYS A 110 12.97 -12.57 -9.88
CA LYS A 110 13.78 -13.75 -9.57
C LYS A 110 13.28 -14.49 -8.33
N VAL A 111 12.88 -13.77 -7.29
CA VAL A 111 12.41 -14.36 -6.01
C VAL A 111 10.92 -14.64 -5.98
N MET A 112 10.15 -14.06 -6.90
CA MET A 112 8.71 -14.25 -6.94
C MET A 112 8.35 -15.63 -7.53
N PRO A 113 7.64 -16.50 -6.76
CA PRO A 113 7.21 -17.80 -7.27
C PRO A 113 6.22 -17.63 -8.43
N GLU A 114 6.20 -18.60 -9.35
CA GLU A 114 5.41 -18.50 -10.58
C GLU A 114 3.91 -18.27 -10.37
N GLU A 115 3.39 -18.77 -9.26
CA GLU A 115 1.99 -18.61 -8.86
C GLU A 115 1.65 -17.16 -8.54
N LEU A 116 2.61 -16.40 -8.00
CA LEU A 116 2.45 -14.98 -7.66
C LEU A 116 2.77 -14.05 -8.84
N ARG A 117 3.32 -14.59 -9.95
CA ARG A 117 3.58 -13.81 -11.16
C ARG A 117 2.27 -13.52 -11.89
N GLU A 118 2.08 -12.28 -12.27
CA GLU A 118 0.90 -11.89 -13.06
C GLU A 118 1.00 -12.44 -14.48
N LYS A 119 0.18 -13.43 -14.79
CA LYS A 119 0.09 -14.02 -16.14
C LYS A 119 -1.05 -13.40 -16.99
N ALA A 120 -1.95 -12.65 -16.36
CA ALA A 120 -3.16 -12.12 -17.00
C ALA A 120 -3.24 -10.59 -16.93
N VAL A 121 -3.80 -9.97 -17.98
CA VAL A 121 -4.08 -8.54 -18.03
C VAL A 121 -5.18 -8.18 -17.02
N LEU A 122 -4.85 -7.35 -16.03
CA LEU A 122 -5.80 -6.93 -14.98
C LEU A 122 -6.84 -5.90 -15.48
N ARG A 123 -6.57 -5.24 -16.62
CA ARG A 123 -7.52 -4.29 -17.21
C ARG A 123 -8.69 -5.06 -17.82
N ASN A 124 -9.90 -4.71 -17.37
CA ASN A 124 -11.13 -5.22 -17.99
C ASN A 124 -11.30 -4.60 -19.38
N THR A 125 -10.81 -5.28 -20.43
CA THR A 125 -10.93 -4.83 -21.83
C THR A 125 -12.38 -4.70 -22.29
N LYS A 126 -13.31 -5.38 -21.62
CA LYS A 126 -14.75 -5.40 -21.95
C LYS A 126 -15.54 -4.19 -21.44
N LYS A 127 -14.96 -3.33 -20.59
CA LYS A 127 -15.69 -2.17 -20.03
C LYS A 127 -15.66 -1.00 -21.01
N ASN A 128 -16.83 -0.49 -21.36
CA ASN A 128 -16.99 0.69 -22.21
C ASN A 128 -16.67 1.98 -21.40
N MET A 129 -16.19 3.01 -22.09
CA MET A 129 -15.76 4.30 -21.52
C MET A 129 -16.84 4.95 -20.64
N ALA A 130 -18.12 4.78 -21.01
CA ALA A 130 -19.26 5.29 -20.25
C ALA A 130 -19.41 4.65 -18.86
N GLU A 131 -19.02 3.38 -18.68
CA GLU A 131 -19.10 2.70 -17.39
C GLU A 131 -17.97 3.14 -16.45
N LEU A 132 -16.80 3.48 -17.02
CA LEU A 132 -15.64 3.96 -16.27
C LEU A 132 -15.87 5.38 -15.73
N SER A 133 -16.44 6.27 -16.54
CA SER A 133 -16.76 7.63 -16.11
C SER A 133 -17.78 7.64 -14.97
N ALA A 134 -18.84 6.82 -15.06
CA ALA A 134 -19.87 6.71 -14.03
C ALA A 134 -19.33 6.21 -12.66
N LYS A 135 -18.38 5.27 -12.65
CA LYS A 135 -17.76 4.78 -11.41
C LYS A 135 -16.86 5.82 -10.74
N SER A 136 -16.08 6.58 -11.52
CA SER A 136 -15.24 7.65 -10.99
C SER A 136 -16.04 8.77 -10.32
N VAL A 137 -17.25 9.05 -10.82
CA VAL A 137 -18.17 10.03 -10.27
C VAL A 137 -18.81 9.52 -8.97
N ARG A 138 -19.19 8.24 -8.89
CA ARG A 138 -19.72 7.63 -7.65
C ARG A 138 -18.70 7.59 -6.50
N GLN A 139 -17.42 7.34 -6.79
CA GLN A 139 -16.37 7.33 -5.76
C GLN A 139 -15.94 8.74 -5.30
N ARG A 140 -16.33 9.80 -6.03
CA ARG A 140 -16.13 11.21 -5.64
C ARG A 140 -17.31 11.81 -4.86
N LEU A 141 -18.26 11.00 -4.36
CA LEU A 141 -19.27 11.50 -3.43
C LEU A 141 -18.63 11.81 -2.05
N PRO A 142 -19.03 12.90 -1.39
CA PRO A 142 -18.09 13.72 -0.64
C PRO A 142 -17.94 13.26 0.81
N ARG A 143 -16.70 12.93 1.23
CA ARG A 143 -16.30 13.00 2.64
C ARG A 143 -16.49 14.40 3.26
N SER A 144 -16.78 15.42 2.45
CA SER A 144 -16.95 16.81 2.87
C SER A 144 -18.34 17.17 3.43
N ARG A 145 -19.35 16.28 3.42
CA ARG A 145 -20.64 16.61 4.09
C ARG A 145 -20.61 16.49 5.61
N LEU A 146 -19.73 15.66 6.19
CA LEU A 146 -19.61 15.54 7.65
C LEU A 146 -18.78 16.65 8.29
N VAL A 147 -17.79 17.20 7.57
CA VAL A 147 -16.92 18.27 8.10
C VAL A 147 -17.65 19.61 8.12
N VAL A 148 -18.45 19.93 7.11
CA VAL A 148 -19.17 21.21 7.04
C VAL A 148 -20.30 21.29 8.07
N GLN A 149 -20.99 20.18 8.34
CA GLN A 149 -22.07 20.15 9.34
C GLN A 149 -21.54 20.36 10.78
N HIS A 150 -20.35 19.82 11.08
CA HIS A 150 -19.69 20.02 12.38
C HIS A 150 -19.20 21.46 12.59
N TYR A 151 -18.74 22.14 11.54
CA TYR A 151 -18.32 23.55 11.63
C TYR A 151 -19.51 24.52 11.75
N TRP A 152 -20.64 24.21 11.11
CA TRP A 152 -21.84 25.04 11.20
C TRP A 152 -22.51 24.95 12.59
N LEU A 153 -22.61 23.74 13.17
CA LEU A 153 -23.15 23.56 14.53
C LEU A 153 -22.28 24.22 15.61
N ARG A 154 -20.95 24.15 15.49
CA ARG A 154 -20.04 24.81 16.44
C ARG A 154 -20.07 26.33 16.35
N SER A 155 -20.34 26.87 15.17
CA SER A 155 -20.43 28.32 14.99
C SER A 155 -21.73 28.86 15.59
N HIS A 156 -22.87 28.17 15.45
CA HIS A 156 -24.14 28.64 16.01
C HIS A 156 -24.22 28.55 17.55
N LEU A 157 -23.61 27.55 18.19
CA LEU A 157 -23.58 27.49 19.67
C LEU A 157 -22.72 28.59 20.30
N ARG A 158 -21.71 29.11 19.58
CA ARG A 158 -20.82 30.15 20.11
C ARG A 158 -21.48 31.54 20.12
N TRP A 159 -22.44 31.80 19.22
CA TRP A 159 -23.21 33.05 19.21
C TRP A 159 -24.29 33.09 20.30
N HIS A 160 -24.92 31.95 20.62
CA HIS A 160 -25.91 31.90 21.70
C HIS A 160 -25.29 32.07 23.09
N PHE A 161 -24.06 31.59 23.30
CA PHE A 161 -23.38 31.74 24.61
C PHE A 161 -22.88 33.17 24.88
N LEU A 162 -22.62 33.96 23.83
CA LEU A 162 -22.20 35.36 23.97
C LEU A 162 -23.37 36.34 24.13
N ALA A 163 -24.60 35.95 23.76
CA ALA A 163 -25.79 36.79 23.88
C ALA A 163 -26.50 36.69 25.26
N LEU A 164 -26.08 35.76 26.13
CA LEU A 164 -26.67 35.51 27.45
C LEU A 164 -25.78 36.02 28.62
N ALA A 165 -24.67 36.69 28.30
CA ALA A 165 -23.68 37.17 29.27
C ALA A 165 -23.49 38.71 29.26
N GLY A 166 -24.46 39.45 28.71
CA GLY A 166 -24.56 40.91 28.81
C GLY A 166 -25.96 41.30 29.23
#